data_AF-A0A4Y2EX60-F1
#
_entry.id   AF-A0A4Y2EX60-F1
#
_cell.length_a   1.000
_cell.length_b   1.000
_cell.length_c   1.000
_cell.angle_alpha   90.00
_cell.angle_beta   90.00
_cell.angle_gamma   90.00
#
_symmetry.space_group_name_H-M   'P 1'
#
loop_
_entity.id
_entity.type
_entity.pdbx_description
1 polymer ?
#
loop_
_entity_poly.entity_id
_entity_poly.type
_entity_poly.pdbx_seq_one_letter_code
_entity_poly.pdbx_strand_id
1 'polypeptide(L)'
;MDALKAQRKSLRTAFTVAAKSVRQHLEVLEADGKNLGKLSSLHSQLDDKSSCLEVIQKEISSLLLEDTNTHSEFKADFEATESYRDSYLELKTKVEASLKSSIGLIQCSSMDNAPKLKLPKFELKKFSGDPKEFLTI
;
A
#
# COMPACT_ATOMS: atom_id res chain seq x y z
N MET A 1 -11.51 -12.01 -31.77
CA MET A 1 -11.60 -10.76 -30.99
C MET A 1 -12.72 -10.78 -29.95
N ASP A 2 -13.94 -11.22 -30.30
CA ASP A 2 -15.10 -11.10 -29.40
C ASP A 2 -15.01 -11.89 -28.10
N ALA A 3 -14.47 -13.11 -28.14
CA ALA A 3 -14.26 -13.92 -26.94
C ALA A 3 -13.33 -13.22 -25.94
N LEU A 4 -12.21 -12.65 -26.40
CA LEU A 4 -11.27 -11.90 -25.56
C LEU A 4 -11.92 -10.64 -25.00
N LYS A 5 -12.68 -9.90 -25.81
CA LYS A 5 -13.43 -8.71 -25.35
C LYS A 5 -14.46 -9.09 -24.27
N ALA A 6 -15.15 -10.23 -24.41
CA ALA A 6 -16.09 -10.74 -23.41
C ALA A 6 -15.39 -11.19 -22.12
N GLN A 7 -14.28 -11.92 -22.23
CA GLN A 7 -13.45 -12.33 -21.08
C GLN A 7 -12.93 -11.10 -20.31
N ARG A 8 -12.40 -10.11 -21.02
CA ARG A 8 -11.94 -8.84 -20.43
C ARG A 8 -13.07 -8.13 -19.70
N LYS A 9 -14.29 -8.09 -20.25
CA LYS A 9 -15.44 -7.48 -19.58
C LYS A 9 -15.71 -8.15 -18.23
N SER A 10 -15.71 -9.48 -18.20
CA SER A 10 -15.86 -10.26 -16.96
C SER A 10 -14.75 -9.94 -15.94
N LEU A 11 -13.48 -9.92 -16.40
CA LEU A 11 -12.33 -9.60 -15.55
C LEU A 11 -12.37 -8.16 -15.01
N ARG A 12 -12.78 -7.18 -15.82
CA ARG A 12 -12.99 -5.79 -15.37
C ARG A 12 -14.04 -5.72 -14.26
N THR A 13 -15.17 -6.42 -14.42
CA THR A 13 -16.19 -6.50 -13.37
C THR A 13 -15.63 -7.11 -12.08
N ALA A 14 -14.91 -8.24 -12.18
CA ALA A 14 -14.29 -8.87 -11.02
C ALA A 14 -13.28 -7.96 -10.32
N PHE A 15 -12.42 -7.27 -11.08
CA PHE A 15 -11.49 -6.28 -10.57
C PHE A 15 -12.22 -5.14 -9.85
N THR A 16 -13.26 -4.55 -10.45
CA THR A 16 -14.00 -3.44 -9.84
C THR A 16 -14.62 -3.85 -8.50
N VAL A 17 -15.14 -5.07 -8.40
CA VAL A 17 -15.69 -5.61 -7.15
C VAL A 17 -14.59 -5.80 -6.09
N ALA A 18 -13.44 -6.37 -6.46
CA ALA A 18 -12.30 -6.53 -5.56
C ALA A 18 -11.76 -5.16 -5.08
N ALA A 19 -11.57 -4.21 -6.00
CA ALA A 19 -11.11 -2.85 -5.71
C ALA A 19 -12.07 -2.10 -4.78
N LYS A 20 -13.39 -2.24 -5.00
CA LYS A 20 -14.40 -1.68 -4.09
C LYS A 20 -14.29 -2.27 -2.69
N SER A 21 -14.08 -3.58 -2.59
CA SER A 21 -13.93 -4.27 -1.29
C SER A 21 -12.70 -3.79 -0.52
N VAL A 22 -11.57 -3.59 -1.22
CA VAL A 22 -10.35 -3.00 -0.64
C VAL A 22 -10.61 -1.56 -0.15
N ARG A 23 -11.24 -0.71 -0.98
CA ARG A 23 -11.58 0.67 -0.59
C ARG A 23 -12.41 0.73 0.69
N GLN A 24 -13.50 -0.02 0.72
CA GLN A 24 -14.39 -0.07 1.89
C GLN A 24 -13.64 -0.54 3.14
N HIS A 25 -12.76 -1.52 3.01
CA HIS A 25 -12.01 -2.02 4.17
C HIS A 25 -10.91 -1.06 4.62
N LEU A 26 -10.32 -0.26 3.72
CA LEU A 26 -9.42 0.84 4.08
C LEU A 26 -10.15 1.93 4.87
N GLU A 27 -11.34 2.35 4.42
CA GLU A 27 -12.16 3.34 5.12
C GLU A 27 -12.55 2.87 6.55
N VAL A 28 -12.92 1.60 6.69
CA VAL A 28 -13.21 1.00 8.01
C VAL A 28 -11.96 0.91 8.87
N LEU A 29 -10.80 0.59 8.28
CA LEU A 29 -9.54 0.50 9.03
C LEU A 29 -9.13 1.86 9.62
N GLU A 30 -9.34 2.96 8.89
CA GLU A 30 -9.11 4.32 9.38
C GLU A 30 -10.01 4.67 10.58
N ALA A 31 -11.22 4.10 10.65
CA ALA A 31 -12.17 4.35 11.73
C ALA A 31 -11.97 3.43 12.97
N ASP A 32 -11.78 2.13 12.77
CA ASP A 32 -11.83 1.12 13.84
C ASP A 32 -10.45 0.54 14.21
N GLY A 33 -9.40 0.82 13.44
CA GLY A 33 -8.01 0.46 13.73
C GLY A 33 -7.69 -1.05 13.81
N LYS A 34 -8.63 -1.92 13.44
CA LYS A 34 -8.49 -3.39 13.54
C LYS A 34 -8.90 -4.09 12.25
N ASN A 35 -8.31 -5.28 12.00
CA ASN A 35 -8.49 -6.18 10.85
C ASN A 35 -7.51 -6.04 9.66
N LEU A 36 -6.21 -5.96 9.93
CA LEU A 36 -5.17 -6.02 8.89
C LEU A 36 -5.14 -7.33 8.10
N GLY A 37 -5.43 -8.48 8.74
CA GLY A 37 -5.42 -9.77 8.05
C GLY A 37 -6.43 -9.86 6.91
N LYS A 38 -7.63 -9.28 7.12
CA LYS A 38 -8.64 -9.17 6.08
C LYS A 38 -8.20 -8.21 4.96
N LEU A 39 -7.57 -7.08 5.30
CA LEU A 39 -7.02 -6.15 4.30
C LEU A 39 -5.97 -6.84 3.43
N SER A 40 -5.06 -7.62 4.03
CA SER A 40 -4.04 -8.38 3.30
C SER A 40 -4.66 -9.42 2.37
N SER A 41 -5.68 -10.15 2.82
CA SER A 41 -6.39 -11.12 1.96
C SER A 41 -7.11 -10.44 0.79
N LEU A 42 -7.79 -9.32 1.03
CA LEU A 42 -8.46 -8.54 -0.03
C LEU A 42 -7.45 -7.96 -1.02
N HIS A 43 -6.28 -7.52 -0.55
CA HIS A 43 -5.19 -7.06 -1.39
C HIS A 43 -4.66 -8.17 -2.30
N SER A 44 -4.39 -9.37 -1.76
CA SER A 44 -3.99 -10.52 -2.59
C SER A 44 -5.04 -10.87 -3.65
N GLN A 45 -6.33 -10.79 -3.32
CA GLN A 45 -7.39 -10.99 -4.32
C GLN A 45 -7.36 -9.91 -5.41
N LEU A 46 -7.11 -8.65 -5.04
CA LEU A 46 -6.99 -7.56 -6.00
C LEU A 46 -5.77 -7.74 -6.91
N ASP A 47 -4.63 -8.14 -6.36
CA ASP A 47 -3.40 -8.47 -7.11
C ASP A 47 -3.68 -9.55 -8.16
N ASP A 48 -4.28 -10.68 -7.76
CA ASP A 48 -4.63 -11.77 -8.67
C ASP A 48 -5.55 -11.29 -9.81
N LYS A 49 -6.59 -10.51 -9.50
CA LYS A 49 -7.51 -9.97 -10.53
C LYS A 49 -6.81 -8.98 -11.45
N SER A 50 -5.90 -8.15 -10.92
CA SER A 50 -5.11 -7.19 -11.69
C SER A 50 -4.20 -7.94 -12.68
N SER A 51 -3.48 -8.97 -12.22
CA SER A 51 -2.62 -9.80 -13.08
C SER A 51 -3.41 -10.51 -14.17
N CYS A 52 -4.56 -11.12 -13.86
CA CYS A 52 -5.41 -11.73 -14.89
C CYS A 52 -5.90 -10.69 -15.92
N LEU A 53 -6.26 -9.49 -15.48
CA LEU A 53 -6.72 -8.41 -16.34
C LEU A 53 -5.59 -7.88 -17.24
N GLU A 54 -4.36 -7.80 -16.72
CA GLU A 54 -3.20 -7.35 -17.49
C GLU A 54 -2.86 -8.30 -18.64
N VAL A 55 -2.96 -9.61 -18.41
CA VAL A 55 -2.70 -10.63 -19.45
C VAL A 55 -3.66 -10.47 -20.63
N ILE A 56 -4.98 -10.40 -20.35
CA ILE A 56 -5.98 -10.28 -21.43
C ILE A 56 -5.89 -8.90 -22.13
N GLN A 57 -5.48 -7.85 -21.40
CA GLN A 57 -5.26 -6.53 -21.99
C GLN A 57 -4.09 -6.55 -22.97
N LYS A 58 -2.95 -7.13 -22.59
CA LYS A 58 -1.77 -7.26 -23.48
C LYS A 58 -2.10 -8.04 -24.75
N GLU A 59 -2.86 -9.13 -24.63
CA GLU A 59 -3.29 -9.92 -25.78
C GLU A 59 -4.18 -9.10 -26.73
N ILE A 60 -5.16 -8.37 -26.19
CA ILE A 60 -6.03 -7.49 -26.98
C ILE A 60 -5.24 -6.35 -27.64
N SER A 61 -4.35 -5.69 -26.90
CA SER A 61 -3.50 -4.61 -27.43
C SER A 61 -2.60 -5.10 -28.56
N SER A 62 -2.01 -6.30 -28.42
CA SER A 62 -1.20 -6.90 -29.48
C SER A 62 -2.03 -7.12 -30.75
N LEU A 63 -3.24 -7.65 -30.64
CA LEU A 63 -4.11 -7.88 -31.80
C LEU A 63 -4.57 -6.58 -32.49
N LEU A 64 -4.81 -5.52 -31.70
CA LEU A 64 -5.17 -4.22 -32.25
C LEU A 64 -3.98 -3.51 -32.91
N LEU A 65 -2.77 -3.68 -32.38
CA LEU A 65 -1.57 -3.03 -32.93
C LEU A 65 -1.22 -3.57 -34.34
N GLU A 66 -1.47 -4.85 -34.60
CA GLU A 66 -1.23 -5.48 -35.90
C GLU A 66 -2.22 -5.04 -37.00
N ASP A 67 -3.37 -4.46 -36.63
CA ASP A 67 -4.39 -4.00 -37.58
C ASP A 67 -4.33 -2.47 -37.77
N THR A 68 -3.78 -2.05 -38.92
CA THR A 68 -3.60 -0.64 -39.30
C THR A 68 -4.92 0.15 -39.32
N ASN A 69 -6.06 -0.52 -39.45
CA ASN A 69 -7.37 0.13 -39.50
C ASN A 69 -7.97 0.40 -38.10
N THR A 70 -7.32 -0.05 -37.02
CA THR A 70 -7.89 -0.01 -35.66
C THR A 70 -7.25 1.04 -34.75
N HIS A 71 -6.48 1.99 -35.28
CA HIS A 71 -5.75 2.99 -34.49
C HIS A 71 -6.63 3.77 -33.49
N SER A 72 -7.87 4.12 -33.88
CA SER A 72 -8.83 4.78 -32.99
C SER A 72 -9.28 3.87 -31.84
N GLU A 73 -9.59 2.60 -32.16
CA GLU A 73 -9.98 1.61 -31.16
C GLU A 73 -8.84 1.32 -30.18
N PHE A 74 -7.62 1.16 -30.69
CA PHE A 74 -6.42 0.97 -29.88
C PHE A 74 -6.22 2.13 -28.88
N LYS A 75 -6.31 3.38 -29.35
CA LYS A 75 -6.14 4.55 -28.48
C LYS A 75 -7.15 4.58 -27.33
N ALA A 76 -8.43 4.38 -27.64
CA ALA A 76 -9.48 4.36 -26.62
C ALA A 76 -9.30 3.18 -25.65
N ASP A 77 -8.86 2.03 -26.16
CA ASP A 77 -8.62 0.83 -25.35
C ASP A 77 -7.42 0.97 -24.42
N PHE A 78 -6.36 1.63 -24.89
CA PHE A 78 -5.16 1.96 -24.13
C PHE A 78 -5.51 2.87 -22.94
N GLU A 79 -6.21 3.98 -23.19
CA GLU A 79 -6.65 4.92 -22.14
C GLU A 79 -7.51 4.20 -21.09
N ALA A 80 -8.48 3.40 -21.55
CA ALA A 80 -9.30 2.61 -20.65
C ALA A 80 -8.45 1.64 -19.82
N THR A 81 -7.43 1.02 -20.41
CA THR A 81 -6.54 0.08 -19.72
C THR A 81 -5.68 0.76 -18.66
N GLU A 82 -5.11 1.93 -18.95
CA GLU A 82 -4.32 2.69 -17.96
C GLU A 82 -5.16 3.10 -16.76
N SER A 83 -6.44 3.48 -16.95
CA SER A 83 -7.31 3.82 -15.81
C SER A 83 -7.47 2.68 -14.78
N TYR A 84 -7.45 1.41 -15.21
CA TYR A 84 -7.48 0.26 -14.29
C TYR A 84 -6.13 0.07 -13.60
N ARG A 85 -5.01 0.32 -14.29
CA ARG A 85 -3.66 0.24 -13.72
C ARG A 85 -3.45 1.32 -12.67
N ASP A 86 -3.83 2.55 -12.97
CA ASP A 86 -3.78 3.67 -12.04
C ASP A 86 -4.61 3.37 -10.78
N SER A 87 -5.86 2.91 -10.96
CA SER A 87 -6.70 2.54 -9.82
C SER A 87 -6.10 1.40 -8.99
N TYR A 88 -5.41 0.44 -9.62
CA TYR A 88 -4.73 -0.63 -8.91
C TYR A 88 -3.53 -0.11 -8.11
N LEU A 89 -2.66 0.69 -8.74
CA LEU A 89 -1.47 1.25 -8.11
C LEU A 89 -1.80 2.18 -6.95
N GLU A 90 -2.85 3.00 -7.09
CA GLU A 90 -3.35 3.85 -6.01
C GLU A 90 -3.75 3.00 -4.79
N LEU A 91 -4.54 1.95 -5.01
CA LEU A 91 -4.99 1.07 -3.93
C LEU A 91 -3.86 0.28 -3.31
N LYS A 92 -2.97 -0.29 -4.12
CA LYS A 92 -1.80 -1.02 -3.66
C LYS A 92 -0.93 -0.14 -2.76
N THR A 93 -0.65 1.09 -3.18
CA THR A 93 0.15 2.04 -2.39
C THR A 93 -0.51 2.36 -1.05
N LYS A 94 -1.83 2.58 -1.02
CA LYS A 94 -2.59 2.84 0.22
C LYS A 94 -2.58 1.63 1.17
N VAL A 95 -2.75 0.43 0.64
CA VAL A 95 -2.68 -0.81 1.44
C VAL A 95 -1.29 -0.98 2.02
N GLU A 96 -0.25 -0.90 1.20
CA GLU A 96 1.13 -1.04 1.65
C GLU A 96 1.50 -0.01 2.74
N ALA A 97 1.06 1.24 2.59
CA ALA A 97 1.26 2.28 3.60
C ALA A 97 0.57 1.92 4.93
N SER A 98 -0.67 1.42 4.87
CA SER A 98 -1.44 0.99 6.05
C SER A 98 -0.78 -0.19 6.76
N LEU A 99 -0.31 -1.18 6.00
CA LEU A 99 0.40 -2.34 6.54
C LEU A 99 1.74 -1.93 7.19
N LYS A 100 2.52 -1.06 6.54
CA LYS A 100 3.79 -0.54 7.08
C LYS A 100 3.59 0.31 8.34
N SER A 101 2.55 1.15 8.37
CA SER A 101 2.22 1.96 9.55
C SER A 101 1.96 1.10 10.79
N SER A 102 1.24 -0.03 10.63
CA SER A 102 1.03 -0.97 11.74
C SER A 102 2.31 -1.59 12.30
N ILE A 103 3.30 -1.85 11.44
CA ILE A 103 4.58 -2.45 11.84
C ILE A 103 5.39 -1.44 12.66
N GLY A 104 5.39 -0.16 12.25
CA GLY A 104 6.00 0.92 13.03
C GLY A 104 5.32 1.12 14.40
N LEU A 105 4.00 0.96 14.47
CA LEU A 105 3.23 1.09 15.71
C LEU A 105 3.51 -0.05 16.69
N ILE A 106 3.65 -1.29 16.20
CA ILE A 106 4.06 -2.46 17.01
C ILE A 106 5.45 -2.26 17.61
N GLN A 107 6.36 -1.62 16.87
CA GLN A 107 7.73 -1.38 17.33
C GLN A 107 7.82 -0.31 18.44
N CYS A 108 6.88 0.64 18.49
CA CYS A 108 6.79 1.64 19.56
C CYS A 108 6.00 1.15 20.79
N SER A 109 5.03 0.24 20.65
CA SER A 109 4.25 -0.28 21.80
C SER A 109 5.00 -1.31 22.66
N SER A 110 6.20 -1.74 22.24
CA SER A 110 7.04 -2.67 23.03
C SER A 110 7.77 -2.02 24.22
N MET A 111 7.54 -0.72 24.48
CA MET A 111 8.18 -0.02 25.61
C MET A 111 7.42 -0.14 26.94
N ASP A 112 6.19 -0.67 26.95
CA ASP A 112 5.41 -0.83 28.19
C ASP A 112 5.95 -1.93 29.13
N ASN A 113 6.86 -2.76 28.63
CA ASN A 113 7.59 -3.76 29.43
C ASN A 113 9.10 -3.51 29.44
N ALA A 114 9.53 -2.25 29.28
CA ALA A 114 10.93 -1.91 29.54
C ALA A 114 11.25 -2.27 31.01
N PRO A 115 12.26 -3.12 31.28
CA PRO A 115 12.74 -3.32 32.65
C PRO A 115 13.05 -1.95 33.23
N LYS A 116 12.54 -1.65 34.43
CA LYS A 116 12.90 -0.41 35.15
C LYS A 116 14.38 -0.50 35.49
N LEU A 117 15.23 -0.13 34.53
CA LEU A 117 16.67 0.02 34.74
C LEU A 117 16.84 1.13 35.76
N LYS A 118 17.13 0.73 36.99
CA LYS A 118 17.54 1.68 38.03
C LYS A 118 18.90 2.21 37.61
N LEU A 119 18.91 3.41 37.06
CA LEU A 119 20.17 4.10 36.79
C LEU A 119 20.90 4.31 38.12
N PRO A 120 22.22 4.12 38.17
CA PRO A 120 23.01 4.55 39.31
C PRO A 120 22.75 6.03 39.56
N LYS A 121 22.39 6.39 40.80
CA LYS A 121 22.30 7.79 41.19
C LYS A 121 23.72 8.35 41.17
N PHE A 122 24.04 9.17 40.19
CA PHE A 122 25.21 10.02 40.25
C PHE A 122 24.76 11.39 40.75
N GLU A 123 25.43 11.90 41.78
CA GLU A 123 25.21 13.25 42.26
C GLU A 123 26.24 14.16 41.60
N LEU A 124 25.77 15.18 40.87
CA LEU A 124 26.65 16.21 40.37
C LEU A 124 27.20 17.00 41.56
N LYS A 125 28.52 17.17 41.61
CA LYS A 125 29.15 18.08 42.58
C LYS A 125 28.52 19.46 42.38
N LYS A 126 27.95 20.04 43.44
CA LYS A 126 27.36 21.38 43.36
C LYS A 126 28.45 22.37 43.00
N PHE A 127 28.24 23.08 41.91
CA PHE A 127 29.15 24.12 41.45
C PHE A 127 29.04 25.33 42.38
N SER A 128 30.14 25.71 43.02
CA SER A 128 30.19 26.80 44.00
C SER A 128 30.16 28.19 43.36
N GLY A 129 30.30 28.28 42.03
CA GLY A 129 30.40 29.56 41.34
C GLY A 129 31.79 30.19 41.39
N ASP A 130 32.76 29.60 42.11
CA ASP A 130 34.12 30.10 42.19
C ASP A 130 34.91 29.72 40.91
N PRO A 131 35.35 30.69 40.10
CA PRO A 131 36.15 30.41 38.90
C PRO A 131 37.48 29.71 39.20
N LYS A 132 37.99 29.78 40.45
CA LYS A 132 39.25 29.14 40.85
C LYS A 132 39.17 27.61 40.90
N GLU A 133 37.97 27.04 41.07
CA GLU A 133 37.75 25.58 41.04
C GLU A 133 38.08 24.96 39.67
N PHE A 134 38.12 25.76 38.59
CA PHE A 134 38.53 25.31 37.25
C PHE A 134 40.04 25.38 37.01
N LEU A 135 40.79 26.05 37.87
CA LEU A 135 42.24 26.22 37.74
C LEU A 135 43.04 25.24 38.62
N THR A 136 42.34 24.47 39.45
CA THR A 136 42.97 23.45 40.30
C THR A 136 42.86 22.11 39.59
N ILE A 137 43.86 21.82 38.75
CA ILE A 137 44.09 20.50 38.12
C ILE A 137 44.86 19.63 39.10
#